data_AF-A0A843HN93-F1
#
_entry.id   AF-A0A843HN93-F1
#
_cell.length_a   1.000
_cell.length_b   1.000
_cell.length_c   1.000
_cell.angle_alpha   90.00
_cell.angle_beta   90.00
_cell.angle_gamma   90.00
#
_symmetry.space_group_name_H-M   'P 1'
#
loop_
_entity.id
_entity.type
_entity.pdbx_description
1 polymer ?
#
loop_
_entity_poly.entity_id
_entity_poly.type
_entity_poly.pdbx_seq_one_letter_code
_entity_poly.pdbx_strand_id
1 'polypeptide(L)'
;MPNINDSITWAVDTCNDPNVGYSQMYREQQTVDGITYYDCSSFIWYALLAGGFDCASAYGSSHPFVTDYMPTVLTTLGFQTINMSEEWKPGDICLRTGHTEMVYEGGIGQGRTMGAHSSQYPLDRQVSINSYWSNSSNWEEIYRYGSGGDTQVQFGVDVSEHNGDINWAVAKDEVDFVIIRAGYGSNHTDAKFTRNADACTQYSIPFGIYWFSYALSVQDAVDEANYCCGLLSNYTLSYPVFYDWENDSDRYYEQQKGTSATKEQRESFARAFMNTVIGNGYDAGLYTNPNYIQNMGMGFILTENQFQLWLADWTPQTPSYECQIWQYGSGQVNGFPTEVDLNKTSGYTPRPPEPSNEFKWWIYLRFLPY
;
A
#
# COMPACT_ATOMS: atom_id res chain seq x y z
N MET A 1 -21.77 -0.67 13.25
CA MET A 1 -20.95 -0.12 14.35
C MET A 1 -19.85 0.70 13.72
N PRO A 2 -19.46 1.83 14.30
CA PRO A 2 -18.37 2.63 13.74
C PRO A 2 -17.06 1.82 13.70
N ASN A 3 -16.28 2.02 12.66
CA ASN A 3 -15.02 1.35 12.39
C ASN A 3 -13.90 2.38 12.24
N ILE A 4 -12.95 2.36 13.16
CA ILE A 4 -11.83 3.32 13.16
C ILE A 4 -10.87 3.11 11.99
N ASN A 5 -10.76 1.89 11.46
CA ASN A 5 -9.86 1.59 10.33
C ASN A 5 -10.36 2.19 9.02
N ASP A 6 -11.67 2.35 8.85
CA ASP A 6 -12.25 3.03 7.70
C ASP A 6 -11.98 4.55 7.77
N SER A 7 -11.99 5.14 8.98
CA SER A 7 -11.56 6.52 9.21
C SER A 7 -10.09 6.72 8.87
N ILE A 8 -9.23 5.77 9.25
CA ILE A 8 -7.78 5.80 8.96
C ILE A 8 -7.55 5.74 7.45
N THR A 9 -8.21 4.84 6.73
CA THR A 9 -8.08 4.72 5.27
C THR A 9 -8.47 6.01 4.57
N TRP A 10 -9.64 6.56 4.91
CA TRP A 10 -10.06 7.83 4.33
C TRP A 10 -9.04 8.94 4.58
N ALA A 11 -8.47 9.01 5.79
CA ALA A 11 -7.48 10.01 6.14
C ALA A 11 -6.18 9.83 5.36
N VAL A 12 -5.70 8.60 5.19
CA VAL A 12 -4.52 8.26 4.37
C VAL A 12 -4.74 8.63 2.91
N ASP A 13 -5.86 8.22 2.32
CA ASP A 13 -6.21 8.52 0.93
C ASP A 13 -6.30 10.04 0.70
N THR A 14 -6.95 10.74 1.63
CA THR A 14 -7.07 12.21 1.57
C THR A 14 -5.72 12.90 1.68
N CYS A 15 -4.82 12.42 2.55
CA CYS A 15 -3.47 12.97 2.67
C CYS A 15 -2.57 12.70 1.46
N ASN A 16 -2.92 11.72 0.62
CA ASN A 16 -2.20 11.39 -0.61
C ASN A 16 -2.81 12.03 -1.87
N ASP A 17 -3.97 12.69 -1.76
CA ASP A 17 -4.60 13.37 -2.88
C ASP A 17 -3.80 14.64 -3.27
N PRO A 18 -3.32 14.77 -4.52
CA PRO A 18 -2.57 15.95 -4.94
C PRO A 18 -3.40 17.25 -4.98
N ASN A 19 -4.73 17.15 -4.86
CA ASN A 19 -5.68 18.25 -4.98
C ASN A 19 -6.40 18.56 -3.66
N VAL A 20 -5.73 18.36 -2.52
CA VAL A 20 -6.23 18.82 -1.21
C VAL A 20 -5.38 19.92 -0.60
N GLY A 21 -6.00 20.77 0.21
CA GLY A 21 -5.33 21.92 0.82
C GLY A 21 -5.89 22.31 2.18
N TYR A 22 -5.12 23.13 2.91
CA TYR A 22 -5.55 23.67 4.20
C TYR A 22 -6.28 25.01 4.00
N SER A 23 -7.46 25.17 4.58
CA SER A 23 -8.14 26.47 4.66
C SER A 23 -9.09 26.55 5.85
N GLN A 24 -9.02 27.67 6.57
CA GLN A 24 -10.02 28.05 7.57
C GLN A 24 -11.28 28.67 6.93
N MET A 25 -11.18 29.16 5.69
CA MET A 25 -12.29 29.81 4.98
C MET A 25 -13.11 28.81 4.15
N TYR A 26 -12.42 27.89 3.47
CA TYR A 26 -13.01 26.88 2.60
C TYR A 26 -13.01 25.49 3.26
N ARG A 27 -13.10 25.42 4.59
CA ARG A 27 -13.30 24.16 5.32
C ARG A 27 -14.56 23.45 4.84
N GLU A 28 -14.74 22.19 5.22
CA GLU A 28 -15.93 21.37 4.89
C GLU A 28 -15.94 20.74 3.49
N GLN A 29 -14.79 20.27 3.00
CA GLN A 29 -14.67 19.65 1.66
C GLN A 29 -15.08 20.59 0.52
N GLN A 30 -14.97 21.91 0.71
CA GLN A 30 -15.26 22.85 -0.37
C GLN A 30 -14.13 22.78 -1.41
N THR A 31 -14.51 22.59 -2.67
CA THR A 31 -13.58 22.62 -3.79
C THR A 31 -13.56 24.01 -4.42
N VAL A 32 -12.39 24.65 -4.44
CA VAL A 32 -12.15 25.95 -5.11
C VAL A 32 -10.96 25.78 -6.05
N ASP A 33 -11.13 26.15 -7.31
CA ASP A 33 -10.10 26.03 -8.36
C ASP A 33 -9.49 24.62 -8.47
N GLY A 34 -10.30 23.59 -8.21
CA GLY A 34 -9.90 22.19 -8.29
C GLY A 34 -9.22 21.65 -7.03
N ILE A 35 -9.08 22.45 -5.96
CA ILE A 35 -8.50 22.04 -4.68
C ILE A 35 -9.61 21.89 -3.64
N THR A 36 -9.69 20.73 -2.98
CA THR A 36 -10.62 20.45 -1.89
C THR A 36 -9.98 20.82 -0.55
N TYR A 37 -10.67 21.64 0.24
CA TYR A 37 -10.08 22.25 1.42
C TYR A 37 -10.62 21.69 2.74
N TYR A 38 -9.69 21.59 3.70
CA TYR A 38 -9.94 21.17 5.08
C TYR A 38 -9.23 22.12 6.05
N ASP A 39 -9.77 22.27 7.25
CA ASP A 39 -8.98 22.62 8.43
C ASP A 39 -8.75 21.37 9.30
N CYS A 40 -7.95 21.50 10.36
CA CYS A 40 -7.57 20.36 11.20
C CYS A 40 -8.80 19.63 11.78
N SER A 41 -9.78 20.36 12.30
CA SER A 41 -11.00 19.76 12.89
C SER A 41 -11.94 19.15 11.85
N SER A 42 -12.13 19.79 10.70
CA SER A 42 -12.98 19.28 9.63
C SER A 42 -12.36 18.05 8.96
N PHE A 43 -11.04 17.99 8.83
CA PHE A 43 -10.36 16.76 8.39
C PHE A 43 -10.73 15.57 9.30
N ILE A 44 -10.64 15.72 10.63
CA ILE A 44 -11.02 14.66 11.57
C ILE A 44 -12.52 14.34 11.49
N TRP A 45 -13.37 15.35 11.32
CA TRP A 45 -14.81 15.13 11.12
C TRP A 45 -15.10 14.20 9.95
N TYR A 46 -14.56 14.48 8.75
CA TYR A 46 -14.84 13.65 7.58
C TYR A 46 -14.19 12.27 7.66
N ALA A 47 -13.02 12.17 8.29
CA ALA A 47 -12.44 10.86 8.60
C ALA A 47 -13.41 10.03 9.46
N LEU A 48 -13.94 10.61 10.54
CA LEU A 48 -14.89 9.90 11.41
C LEU A 48 -16.22 9.60 10.69
N LEU A 49 -16.72 10.49 9.84
CA LEU A 49 -17.91 10.17 9.02
C LEU A 49 -17.66 8.97 8.08
N ALA A 50 -16.47 8.88 7.47
CA ALA A 50 -16.09 7.74 6.64
C ALA A 50 -16.06 6.43 7.45
N GLY A 51 -15.64 6.49 8.71
CA GLY A 51 -15.73 5.36 9.65
C GLY A 51 -17.12 5.08 10.22
N GLY A 52 -18.17 5.74 9.73
CA GLY A 52 -19.55 5.52 10.16
C GLY A 52 -19.87 6.05 11.57
N PHE A 53 -19.07 6.98 12.09
CA PHE A 53 -19.36 7.66 13.35
C PHE A 53 -20.46 8.73 13.14
N ASP A 54 -21.45 8.77 14.04
CA ASP A 54 -22.52 9.77 13.99
C ASP A 54 -22.08 11.10 14.63
N CYS A 55 -21.14 11.78 13.95
CA CYS A 55 -20.60 13.06 14.40
C CYS A 55 -21.68 14.14 14.52
N ALA A 56 -22.70 14.08 13.65
CA ALA A 56 -23.78 15.07 13.64
C ALA A 56 -24.63 15.01 14.91
N SER A 57 -25.03 13.81 15.34
CA SER A 57 -25.74 13.64 16.60
C SER A 57 -24.86 13.94 17.81
N ALA A 58 -23.58 13.52 17.77
CA ALA A 58 -22.65 13.74 18.87
C ALA A 58 -22.31 15.22 19.10
N TYR A 59 -22.23 16.01 18.02
CA TYR A 59 -21.95 17.44 18.10
C TYR A 59 -23.21 18.32 18.19
N GLY A 60 -24.34 17.83 17.68
CA GLY A 60 -25.58 18.61 17.58
C GLY A 60 -25.61 19.57 16.39
N SER A 61 -24.85 19.29 15.35
CA SER A 61 -24.73 20.10 14.13
C SER A 61 -24.49 19.21 12.92
N SER A 62 -25.01 19.60 11.75
CA SER A 62 -24.67 18.95 10.48
C SER A 62 -23.33 19.44 9.88
N HIS A 63 -22.73 20.46 10.49
CA HIS A 63 -21.44 21.02 10.08
C HIS A 63 -20.31 20.52 10.99
N PRO A 64 -19.06 20.43 10.49
CA PRO A 64 -17.93 19.97 11.26
C PRO A 64 -17.71 20.73 12.56
N PHE A 65 -17.34 19.99 13.62
CA PHE A 65 -16.92 20.58 14.88
C PHE A 65 -15.66 21.44 14.73
N VAL A 66 -15.40 22.28 15.74
CA VAL A 66 -14.11 22.95 15.93
C VAL A 66 -13.33 22.24 17.04
N THR A 67 -12.02 22.42 17.07
CA THR A 67 -11.10 21.75 18.01
C THR A 67 -11.55 21.85 19.47
N ASP A 68 -12.10 23.00 19.87
CA ASP A 68 -12.50 23.26 21.25
C ASP A 68 -13.64 22.35 21.76
N TYR A 69 -14.48 21.82 20.85
CA TYR A 69 -15.57 20.92 21.22
C TYR A 69 -15.24 19.44 21.02
N MET A 70 -14.10 19.14 20.38
CA MET A 70 -13.72 17.76 20.09
C MET A 70 -13.62 16.85 21.33
N PRO A 71 -13.08 17.29 22.49
CA PRO A 71 -13.08 16.46 23.71
C PRO A 71 -14.46 15.90 24.06
N THR A 72 -15.50 16.74 24.00
CA THR A 72 -16.88 16.32 24.28
C THR A 72 -17.41 15.41 23.18
N VAL A 73 -17.23 15.77 21.91
CA VAL A 73 -17.73 14.98 20.78
C VAL A 73 -17.09 13.58 20.73
N LEU A 74 -15.77 13.49 20.84
CA LEU A 74 -15.03 12.23 20.81
C LEU A 74 -15.48 11.32 21.96
N THR A 75 -15.65 11.86 23.17
CA THR A 75 -16.19 11.11 24.30
C THR A 75 -17.60 10.60 24.02
N THR A 76 -18.48 11.41 23.44
CA THR A 76 -19.83 11.00 23.03
C THR A 76 -19.82 9.91 21.95
N LEU A 77 -18.84 9.94 21.06
CA LEU A 77 -18.61 8.91 20.03
C LEU A 77 -17.98 7.63 20.58
N GLY A 78 -17.65 7.58 21.88
CA GLY A 78 -17.12 6.40 22.56
C GLY A 78 -15.59 6.31 22.58
N PHE A 79 -14.88 7.38 22.20
CA PHE A 79 -13.44 7.46 22.42
C PHE A 79 -13.15 7.65 23.91
N GLN A 80 -11.97 7.18 24.33
CA GLN A 80 -11.47 7.30 25.69
C GLN A 80 -10.10 7.96 25.67
N THR A 81 -9.83 8.80 26.66
CA THR A 81 -8.50 9.36 26.84
C THR A 81 -7.51 8.26 27.20
N ILE A 82 -6.33 8.25 26.58
CA ILE A 82 -5.21 7.37 26.99
C ILE A 82 -4.08 8.22 27.60
N ASN A 83 -3.19 7.59 28.35
CA ASN A 83 -2.03 8.28 28.86
C ASN A 83 -1.04 8.56 27.73
N MET A 84 -0.66 9.82 27.53
CA MET A 84 0.21 10.23 26.43
C MET A 84 1.59 9.56 26.44
N SER A 85 2.06 9.01 27.58
CA SER A 85 3.32 8.25 27.63
C SER A 85 3.20 6.79 27.19
N GLU A 86 1.99 6.28 27.02
CA GLU A 86 1.73 4.90 26.59
C GLU A 86 1.88 4.76 25.07
N GLU A 87 1.69 3.54 24.57
CA GLU A 87 1.70 3.27 23.13
C GLU A 87 0.55 4.01 22.45
N TRP A 88 0.88 4.84 21.46
CA TRP A 88 -0.07 5.44 20.54
C TRP A 88 -0.38 4.44 19.44
N LYS A 89 -1.61 4.47 18.91
CA LYS A 89 -2.08 3.57 17.87
C LYS A 89 -2.65 4.37 16.71
N PRO A 90 -2.56 3.83 15.48
CA PRO A 90 -3.27 4.38 14.33
C PRO A 90 -4.73 4.71 14.66
N GLY A 91 -5.22 5.87 14.21
CA GLY A 91 -6.58 6.33 14.49
C GLY A 91 -6.78 6.99 15.86
N ASP A 92 -5.78 7.00 16.74
CA ASP A 92 -5.82 7.87 17.91
C ASP A 92 -5.89 9.34 17.47
N ILE A 93 -6.68 10.16 18.15
CA ILE A 93 -6.81 11.58 17.85
C ILE A 93 -6.01 12.39 18.88
N CYS A 94 -5.00 13.10 18.42
CA CYS A 94 -4.20 14.00 19.24
C CYS A 94 -4.81 15.41 19.23
N LEU A 95 -4.88 16.05 20.40
CA LEU A 95 -5.42 17.40 20.56
C LEU A 95 -4.47 18.28 21.36
N ARG A 96 -4.44 19.56 20.97
CA ARG A 96 -3.90 20.67 21.75
C ARG A 96 -4.72 21.92 21.44
N THR A 97 -4.51 22.98 22.21
CA THR A 97 -5.19 24.26 21.97
C THR A 97 -5.12 24.68 20.50
N GLY A 98 -6.28 24.72 19.83
CA GLY A 98 -6.43 25.16 18.43
C GLY A 98 -5.94 24.20 17.35
N HIS A 99 -5.54 22.96 17.66
CA HIS A 99 -5.05 22.01 16.65
C HIS A 99 -5.36 20.56 16.99
N THR A 100 -5.58 19.74 15.96
CA THR A 100 -5.80 18.30 16.09
C THR A 100 -5.21 17.55 14.91
N GLU A 101 -4.73 16.33 15.14
CA GLU A 101 -4.30 15.41 14.10
C GLU A 101 -4.68 13.98 14.49
N MET A 102 -4.73 13.09 13.49
CA MET A 102 -4.91 11.66 13.70
C MET A 102 -3.53 10.98 13.67
N VAL A 103 -3.29 9.99 14.54
CA VAL A 103 -2.10 9.15 14.47
C VAL A 103 -2.20 8.26 13.23
N TYR A 104 -1.21 8.39 12.35
CA TYR A 104 -1.02 7.49 11.21
C TYR A 104 -0.28 6.23 11.66
N GLU A 105 0.90 6.39 12.27
CA GLU A 105 1.72 5.30 12.81
C GLU A 105 2.04 5.55 14.28
N GLY A 106 1.84 4.52 15.10
CA GLY A 106 1.97 4.58 16.54
C GLY A 106 3.32 4.14 17.10
N GLY A 107 3.67 4.67 18.28
CA GLY A 107 4.82 4.26 19.08
C GLY A 107 4.62 4.62 20.55
N ILE A 108 5.56 4.23 21.44
CA ILE A 108 5.46 4.57 22.87
C ILE A 108 5.76 6.06 23.07
N GLY A 109 4.76 6.82 23.50
CA GLY A 109 4.89 8.25 23.82
C GLY A 109 5.04 9.18 22.61
N GLN A 110 4.84 8.66 21.40
CA GLN A 110 5.03 9.36 20.14
C GLN A 110 4.27 8.68 18.99
N GLY A 111 4.06 9.41 17.90
CA GLY A 111 3.49 8.86 16.67
C GLY A 111 3.80 9.74 15.46
N ARG A 112 3.78 9.16 14.26
CA ARG A 112 3.62 9.96 13.04
C ARG A 112 2.15 10.27 12.89
N THR A 113 1.83 11.54 12.77
CA THR A 113 0.45 12.04 12.69
C THR A 113 0.12 12.52 11.27
N MET A 114 -1.16 12.62 10.96
CA MET A 114 -1.68 13.07 9.67
C MET A 114 -2.88 14.00 9.84
N GLY A 115 -3.08 14.89 8.88
CA GLY A 115 -4.22 15.78 8.83
C GLY A 115 -3.94 17.08 8.09
N ALA A 116 -4.82 18.07 8.29
CA ALA A 116 -4.69 19.40 7.71
C ALA A 116 -3.87 20.31 8.65
N HIS A 117 -2.65 20.67 8.24
CA HIS A 117 -1.65 21.30 9.11
C HIS A 117 -1.68 22.84 9.07
N SER A 118 -1.44 23.44 7.89
CA SER A 118 -1.29 24.89 7.75
C SER A 118 -1.22 25.32 6.28
N SER A 119 -1.80 26.48 5.95
CA SER A 119 -1.67 27.12 4.64
C SER A 119 -0.29 27.72 4.36
N GLN A 120 0.62 27.71 5.35
CA GLN A 120 2.00 28.19 5.18
C GLN A 120 2.87 27.18 4.43
N TYR A 121 2.45 25.92 4.33
CA TYR A 121 3.16 24.90 3.59
C TYR A 121 2.82 24.94 2.09
N PRO A 122 3.71 24.42 1.22
CA PRO A 122 3.35 24.06 -0.16
C PRO A 122 2.14 23.11 -0.17
N LEU A 123 1.33 23.17 -1.23
CA LEU A 123 0.00 22.53 -1.29
C LEU A 123 0.04 21.04 -0.89
N ASP A 124 1.00 20.29 -1.44
CA ASP A 124 1.27 18.87 -1.20
C ASP A 124 1.61 18.52 0.26
N ARG A 125 1.81 19.53 1.10
CA ARG A 125 2.14 19.41 2.53
C ARG A 125 1.13 20.10 3.44
N GLN A 126 0.05 20.67 2.88
CA GLN A 126 -0.96 21.33 3.68
C GLN A 126 -1.90 20.34 4.35
N VAL A 127 -2.25 19.25 3.66
CA VAL A 127 -3.01 18.11 4.18
C VAL A 127 -2.20 16.87 3.85
N SER A 128 -1.53 16.28 4.84
CA SER A 128 -0.51 15.26 4.58
C SER A 128 -0.28 14.34 5.77
N ILE A 129 0.50 13.29 5.56
CA ILE A 129 1.11 12.50 6.63
C ILE A 129 2.43 13.16 6.99
N ASN A 130 2.65 13.45 8.27
CA ASN A 130 3.91 14.02 8.73
C ASN A 130 5.06 13.03 8.49
N SER A 131 6.14 13.52 7.87
CA SER A 131 7.36 12.73 7.65
C SER A 131 8.21 12.57 8.92
N TYR A 132 7.79 13.17 10.04
CA TYR A 132 8.49 13.18 11.32
C TYR A 132 7.59 12.67 12.44
N TRP A 133 8.23 12.14 13.48
CA TRP A 133 7.55 11.71 14.70
C TRP A 133 7.19 12.92 15.56
N SER A 134 5.91 13.03 15.92
CA SER A 134 5.45 13.95 16.95
C SER A 134 5.50 13.26 18.30
N ASN A 135 5.94 13.99 19.33
CA ASN A 135 6.05 13.45 20.67
C ASN A 135 4.87 13.87 21.54
N SER A 136 4.64 13.16 22.63
CA SER A 136 3.65 13.48 23.65
C SER A 136 3.72 14.92 24.17
N SER A 137 4.91 15.53 24.22
CA SER A 137 5.06 16.94 24.63
C SER A 137 4.49 17.96 23.65
N ASN A 138 4.17 17.56 22.42
CA ASN A 138 3.56 18.43 21.42
C ASN A 138 2.03 18.57 21.58
N TRP A 139 1.43 17.70 22.40
CA TRP A 139 -0.02 17.53 22.53
C TRP A 139 -0.44 17.64 24.00
N GLU A 140 -1.72 17.96 24.22
CA GLU A 140 -2.32 18.08 25.55
C GLU A 140 -3.10 16.82 25.92
N GLU A 141 -3.78 16.23 24.94
CA GLU A 141 -4.63 15.06 25.12
C GLU A 141 -4.58 14.14 23.89
N ILE A 142 -4.90 12.87 24.10
CA ILE A 142 -5.01 11.85 23.06
C ILE A 142 -6.21 10.94 23.34
N TYR A 143 -6.98 10.64 22.30
CA TYR A 143 -8.23 9.90 22.38
C TYR A 143 -8.18 8.66 21.51
N ARG A 144 -8.54 7.51 22.08
CA ARG A 144 -8.59 6.21 21.41
C ARG A 144 -10.01 5.67 21.34
N TYR A 145 -10.40 5.16 20.18
CA TYR A 145 -11.61 4.38 20.04
C TYR A 145 -11.30 2.88 20.09
N GLY A 146 -12.01 2.13 20.93
CA GLY A 146 -11.77 0.70 21.10
C GLY A 146 -10.32 0.40 21.51
N SER A 147 -9.67 -0.51 20.79
CA SER A 147 -8.25 -0.87 20.98
C SER A 147 -7.27 0.04 20.24
N GLY A 148 -7.76 1.07 19.53
CA GLY A 148 -7.00 1.75 18.48
C GLY A 148 -7.12 1.00 17.16
N GLY A 149 -6.86 1.69 16.05
CA GLY A 149 -6.75 1.07 14.74
C GLY A 149 -5.37 0.47 14.50
N ASP A 150 -5.28 -0.34 13.45
CA ASP A 150 -4.01 -0.75 12.86
C ASP A 150 -3.82 0.06 11.57
N THR A 151 -2.61 0.51 11.27
CA THR A 151 -2.25 1.02 9.94
C THR A 151 -2.65 -0.07 8.98
N GLN A 152 -3.68 0.13 8.15
CA GLN A 152 -4.41 -0.96 7.51
C GLN A 152 -3.44 -2.03 7.02
N VAL A 153 -3.43 -3.14 7.75
CA VAL A 153 -2.78 -4.35 7.31
C VAL A 153 -3.68 -4.85 6.19
N GLN A 154 -3.39 -4.41 4.97
CA GLN A 154 -4.10 -4.84 3.80
C GLN A 154 -3.85 -6.33 3.64
N PHE A 155 -4.92 -7.08 3.47
CA PHE A 155 -4.89 -8.49 3.21
C PHE A 155 -4.87 -8.72 1.70
N GLY A 156 -3.92 -9.50 1.22
CA GLY A 156 -3.84 -9.85 -0.18
C GLY A 156 -3.55 -11.33 -0.38
N VAL A 157 -3.63 -11.74 -1.63
CA VAL A 157 -3.29 -13.10 -2.05
C VAL A 157 -2.38 -13.05 -3.26
N ASP A 158 -1.64 -14.12 -3.51
CA ASP A 158 -0.96 -14.32 -4.78
C ASP A 158 -1.51 -15.52 -5.53
N VAL A 159 -1.62 -15.40 -6.86
CA VAL A 159 -2.35 -16.36 -7.70
C VAL A 159 -1.66 -16.64 -9.03
N SER A 160 -1.91 -17.83 -9.55
CA SER A 160 -1.42 -18.35 -10.83
C SER A 160 -2.46 -19.26 -11.48
N GLU A 161 -2.10 -19.93 -12.57
CA GLU A 161 -2.92 -20.98 -13.17
C GLU A 161 -3.25 -22.14 -12.22
N HIS A 162 -2.45 -22.35 -11.18
CA HIS A 162 -2.67 -23.42 -10.19
C HIS A 162 -3.91 -23.18 -9.32
N ASN A 163 -4.37 -21.93 -9.23
CA ASN A 163 -5.57 -21.57 -8.47
C ASN A 163 -6.85 -21.67 -9.30
N GLY A 164 -6.78 -22.22 -10.52
CA GLY A 164 -7.95 -22.54 -11.34
C GLY A 164 -8.76 -21.32 -11.79
N ASP A 165 -10.09 -21.46 -11.77
CA ASP A 165 -11.03 -20.42 -12.19
C ASP A 165 -11.59 -19.68 -10.97
N ILE A 166 -10.98 -18.55 -10.66
CA ILE A 166 -11.38 -17.69 -9.53
C ILE A 166 -12.74 -17.02 -9.83
N ASN A 167 -13.63 -17.03 -8.84
CA ASN A 167 -14.87 -16.27 -8.85
C ASN A 167 -14.61 -14.83 -8.36
N TRP A 168 -14.12 -14.00 -9.26
CA TRP A 168 -13.76 -12.61 -8.98
C TRP A 168 -14.90 -11.72 -8.49
N ALA A 169 -16.15 -12.07 -8.81
CA ALA A 169 -17.32 -11.34 -8.31
C ALA A 169 -17.51 -11.51 -6.79
N VAL A 170 -17.00 -12.61 -6.22
CA VAL A 170 -16.96 -12.89 -4.77
C VAL A 170 -15.61 -12.44 -4.20
N ALA A 171 -14.50 -12.80 -4.86
CA ALA A 171 -13.16 -12.55 -4.34
C ALA A 171 -12.85 -11.06 -4.12
N LYS A 172 -13.43 -10.16 -4.91
CA LYS A 172 -13.22 -8.70 -4.78
C LYS A 172 -13.58 -8.14 -3.39
N ASP A 173 -14.48 -8.80 -2.67
CA ASP A 173 -14.96 -8.37 -1.35
C ASP A 173 -14.16 -9.06 -0.22
N GLU A 174 -13.16 -9.89 -0.58
CA GLU A 174 -12.39 -10.74 0.33
C GLU A 174 -10.89 -10.41 0.34
N VAL A 175 -10.41 -9.58 -0.59
CA VAL A 175 -9.00 -9.20 -0.72
C VAL A 175 -8.86 -7.70 -0.99
N ASP A 176 -7.84 -7.08 -0.40
CA ASP A 176 -7.46 -5.69 -0.64
C ASP A 176 -6.49 -5.54 -1.81
N PHE A 177 -5.70 -6.58 -2.11
CA PHE A 177 -4.81 -6.62 -3.28
C PHE A 177 -4.50 -8.04 -3.76
N VAL A 178 -3.94 -8.14 -4.97
CA VAL A 178 -3.50 -9.42 -5.56
C VAL A 178 -2.12 -9.29 -6.21
N ILE A 179 -1.26 -10.29 -6.06
CA ILE A 179 -0.04 -10.45 -6.88
C ILE A 179 -0.23 -11.62 -7.84
N ILE A 180 -0.20 -11.37 -9.15
CA ILE A 180 -0.56 -12.38 -10.18
C ILE A 180 0.69 -12.90 -10.86
N ARG A 181 0.84 -14.22 -11.04
CA ARG A 181 1.90 -14.75 -11.91
C ARG A 181 1.64 -14.30 -13.34
N ALA A 182 2.52 -13.48 -13.90
CA ALA A 182 2.42 -13.08 -15.31
C ALA A 182 2.95 -14.17 -16.24
N GLY A 183 3.95 -14.92 -15.77
CA GLY A 183 4.58 -15.99 -16.53
C GLY A 183 5.86 -16.49 -15.87
N TYR A 184 6.60 -17.27 -16.64
CA TYR A 184 7.83 -17.91 -16.19
C TYR A 184 8.79 -18.20 -17.34
N GLY A 185 10.08 -18.29 -17.00
CA GLY A 185 11.14 -18.56 -17.98
C GLY A 185 11.16 -17.54 -19.12
N SER A 186 11.73 -17.89 -20.27
CA SER A 186 12.01 -16.93 -21.35
C SER A 186 10.80 -16.52 -22.21
N ASN A 187 9.70 -17.28 -22.21
CA ASN A 187 8.58 -17.03 -23.12
C ASN A 187 7.24 -17.68 -22.75
N HIS A 188 6.99 -18.00 -21.48
CA HIS A 188 5.73 -18.63 -21.08
C HIS A 188 4.87 -17.65 -20.29
N THR A 189 3.77 -17.18 -20.88
CA THR A 189 2.69 -16.50 -20.16
C THR A 189 1.89 -17.51 -19.35
N ASP A 190 1.60 -17.19 -18.08
CA ASP A 190 0.74 -18.02 -17.24
C ASP A 190 -0.68 -18.11 -17.85
N ALA A 191 -1.27 -19.31 -17.89
CA ALA A 191 -2.52 -19.55 -18.60
C ALA A 191 -3.73 -18.78 -18.02
N LYS A 192 -3.64 -18.27 -16.80
CA LYS A 192 -4.67 -17.45 -16.15
C LYS A 192 -4.30 -15.97 -16.04
N PHE A 193 -3.10 -15.56 -16.42
CA PHE A 193 -2.65 -14.16 -16.27
C PHE A 193 -3.66 -13.15 -16.82
N THR A 194 -4.01 -13.26 -18.11
CA THR A 194 -4.94 -12.31 -18.75
C THR A 194 -6.29 -12.27 -18.04
N ARG A 195 -6.87 -13.44 -17.73
CA ARG A 195 -8.17 -13.50 -17.04
C ARG A 195 -8.11 -12.86 -15.65
N ASN A 196 -7.04 -13.07 -14.91
CA ASN A 196 -6.88 -12.55 -13.56
C ASN A 196 -6.62 -11.04 -13.58
N ALA A 197 -5.76 -10.55 -14.47
CA ALA A 197 -5.45 -9.13 -14.61
C ALA A 197 -6.66 -8.33 -15.16
N ASP A 198 -7.39 -8.88 -16.14
CA ASP A 198 -8.64 -8.27 -16.64
C ASP A 198 -9.68 -8.17 -15.53
N ALA A 199 -9.81 -9.22 -14.70
CA ALA A 199 -10.76 -9.21 -13.59
C ALA A 199 -10.36 -8.21 -12.49
N CYS A 200 -9.09 -8.14 -12.11
CA CYS A 200 -8.61 -7.14 -11.15
C CYS A 200 -8.88 -5.72 -11.67
N THR A 201 -8.64 -5.48 -12.96
CA THR A 201 -8.98 -4.20 -13.62
C THR A 201 -10.49 -3.93 -13.58
N GLN A 202 -11.32 -4.91 -13.94
CA GLN A 202 -12.78 -4.79 -13.98
C GLN A 202 -13.39 -4.48 -12.60
N TYR A 203 -12.90 -5.14 -11.56
CA TYR A 203 -13.39 -4.99 -10.20
C TYR A 203 -12.62 -3.96 -9.38
N SER A 204 -11.69 -3.23 -10.02
CA SER A 204 -10.85 -2.22 -9.36
C SER A 204 -10.07 -2.76 -8.15
N ILE A 205 -9.60 -4.01 -8.25
CA ILE A 205 -8.74 -4.63 -7.24
C ILE A 205 -7.30 -4.22 -7.54
N PRO A 206 -6.61 -3.52 -6.63
CA PRO A 206 -5.19 -3.24 -6.75
C PRO A 206 -4.37 -4.50 -6.99
N PHE A 207 -3.50 -4.51 -7.99
CA PHE A 207 -2.66 -5.68 -8.25
C PHE A 207 -1.25 -5.34 -8.71
N GLY A 208 -0.36 -6.29 -8.45
CA GLY A 208 0.98 -6.39 -9.00
C GLY A 208 1.15 -7.75 -9.65
N ILE A 209 2.37 -8.07 -10.05
CA ILE A 209 2.65 -9.34 -10.71
C ILE A 209 3.97 -9.92 -10.25
N TYR A 210 4.15 -11.23 -10.46
CA TYR A 210 5.44 -11.88 -10.33
C TYR A 210 5.83 -12.68 -11.57
N TRP A 211 7.14 -12.85 -11.75
CA TRP A 211 7.73 -13.62 -12.83
C TRP A 211 8.65 -14.70 -12.26
N PHE A 212 8.28 -15.97 -12.46
CA PHE A 212 9.08 -17.10 -11.99
C PHE A 212 10.24 -17.36 -12.95
N SER A 213 11.45 -17.06 -12.50
CA SER A 213 12.65 -17.05 -13.33
C SER A 213 13.26 -18.44 -13.50
N TYR A 214 13.70 -18.72 -14.73
CA TYR A 214 14.53 -19.86 -15.08
C TYR A 214 15.83 -19.41 -15.78
N ALA A 215 16.25 -18.17 -15.54
CA ALA A 215 17.42 -17.58 -16.18
C ALA A 215 18.68 -18.41 -15.95
N LEU A 216 19.44 -18.63 -17.03
CA LEU A 216 20.71 -19.36 -17.02
C LEU A 216 21.93 -18.43 -17.18
N SER A 217 21.66 -17.14 -17.34
CA SER A 217 22.61 -16.06 -17.53
C SER A 217 21.95 -14.71 -17.26
N VAL A 218 22.76 -13.65 -17.13
CA VAL A 218 22.28 -12.27 -17.00
C VAL A 218 21.41 -11.87 -18.20
N GLN A 219 21.77 -12.30 -19.42
CA GLN A 219 21.01 -11.98 -20.62
C GLN A 219 19.62 -12.65 -20.60
N ASP A 220 19.53 -13.90 -20.14
CA ASP A 220 18.23 -14.56 -20.01
C ASP A 220 17.33 -13.78 -19.04
N ALA A 221 17.85 -13.32 -17.90
CA ALA A 221 17.08 -12.52 -16.96
C ALA A 221 16.59 -11.17 -17.54
N VAL A 222 17.38 -10.55 -18.44
CA VAL A 222 16.95 -9.36 -19.19
C VAL A 222 15.84 -9.70 -20.19
N ASP A 223 15.98 -10.82 -20.90
CA ASP A 223 15.00 -11.26 -21.89
C ASP A 223 13.65 -11.63 -21.22
N GLU A 224 13.70 -12.31 -20.07
CA GLU A 224 12.56 -12.59 -19.21
C GLU A 224 11.86 -11.30 -18.75
N ALA A 225 12.62 -10.30 -18.29
CA ALA A 225 12.06 -9.01 -17.87
C ALA A 225 11.37 -8.27 -19.02
N ASN A 226 11.98 -8.26 -20.21
CA ASN A 226 11.39 -7.63 -21.39
C ASN A 226 10.11 -8.33 -21.84
N TYR A 227 10.09 -9.67 -21.79
CA TYR A 227 8.89 -10.44 -22.10
C TYR A 227 7.77 -10.12 -21.10
N CYS A 228 8.10 -10.16 -19.80
CA CYS A 228 7.20 -9.79 -18.72
C CYS A 228 6.60 -8.38 -18.95
N CYS A 229 7.45 -7.36 -19.13
CA CYS A 229 7.01 -5.97 -19.34
C CYS A 229 6.14 -5.81 -20.60
N GLY A 230 6.39 -6.59 -21.66
CA GLY A 230 5.57 -6.58 -22.87
C GLY A 230 4.11 -6.96 -22.63
N LEU A 231 3.85 -7.85 -21.68
CA LEU A 231 2.50 -8.27 -21.30
C LEU A 231 1.74 -7.18 -20.51
N LEU A 232 2.45 -6.25 -19.88
CA LEU A 232 1.89 -5.28 -18.95
C LEU A 232 1.33 -4.02 -19.62
N SER A 233 1.56 -3.84 -20.93
CA SER A 233 1.23 -2.62 -21.67
C SER A 233 -0.24 -2.16 -21.60
N ASN A 234 -1.18 -3.06 -21.30
CA ASN A 234 -2.61 -2.76 -21.18
C ASN A 234 -3.09 -2.60 -19.72
N TYR A 235 -2.19 -2.74 -18.74
CA TYR A 235 -2.55 -2.76 -17.33
C TYR A 235 -1.87 -1.61 -16.59
N THR A 236 -2.58 -1.06 -15.60
CA THR A 236 -1.95 -0.17 -14.61
C THR A 236 -1.73 -0.98 -13.36
N LEU A 237 -0.46 -1.18 -13.01
CA LEU A 237 -0.12 -1.90 -11.79
C LEU A 237 -0.16 -0.94 -10.60
N SER A 238 -0.82 -1.40 -9.54
CA SER A 238 -0.82 -0.73 -8.25
C SER A 238 0.36 -1.19 -7.40
N TYR A 239 0.82 -2.44 -7.57
CA TYR A 239 1.95 -3.06 -6.89
C TYR A 239 3.09 -3.41 -7.87
N PRO A 240 4.33 -3.66 -7.39
CA PRO A 240 5.49 -3.91 -8.23
C PRO A 240 5.41 -5.16 -9.12
N VAL A 241 6.35 -5.24 -10.04
CA VAL A 241 6.75 -6.47 -10.73
C VAL A 241 7.82 -7.16 -9.88
N PHE A 242 7.48 -8.32 -9.33
CA PHE A 242 8.38 -9.11 -8.49
C PHE A 242 9.15 -10.15 -9.30
N TYR A 243 10.48 -10.16 -9.14
CA TYR A 243 11.34 -11.26 -9.56
C TYR A 243 11.21 -12.40 -8.55
N ASP A 244 10.95 -13.61 -9.05
CA ASP A 244 10.81 -14.81 -8.24
C ASP A 244 11.83 -15.87 -8.69
N TRP A 245 12.74 -16.23 -7.79
CA TRP A 245 13.70 -17.31 -7.97
C TRP A 245 13.69 -18.19 -6.73
N GLU A 246 13.39 -19.48 -6.92
CA GLU A 246 13.25 -20.42 -5.82
C GLU A 246 14.08 -21.70 -6.02
N ASN A 247 13.85 -22.68 -5.14
CA ASN A 247 14.49 -23.98 -5.18
C ASN A 247 14.29 -24.68 -6.54
N ASP A 248 13.17 -24.45 -7.23
CA ASP A 248 12.97 -25.04 -8.57
C ASP A 248 13.82 -24.37 -9.65
N SER A 249 14.02 -23.05 -9.59
CA SER A 249 14.96 -22.33 -10.44
C SER A 249 16.40 -22.84 -10.22
N ASP A 250 16.78 -23.10 -8.96
CA ASP A 250 18.08 -23.70 -8.63
C ASP A 250 18.23 -25.12 -9.20
N ARG A 251 17.21 -25.98 -9.05
CA ARG A 251 17.21 -27.33 -9.62
C ARG A 251 17.31 -27.29 -11.14
N TYR A 252 16.55 -26.42 -11.79
CA TYR A 252 16.58 -26.23 -13.24
C TYR A 252 17.97 -25.77 -13.69
N TYR A 253 18.54 -24.76 -13.03
CA TYR A 253 19.88 -24.28 -13.35
C TYR A 253 20.92 -25.40 -13.27
N GLU A 254 20.90 -26.20 -12.19
CA GLU A 254 21.81 -27.33 -12.03
C GLU A 254 21.64 -28.39 -13.13
N GLN A 255 20.40 -28.71 -13.51
CA GLN A 255 20.12 -29.63 -14.61
C GLN A 255 20.67 -29.12 -15.96
N GLN A 256 20.60 -27.82 -16.22
CA GLN A 256 21.04 -27.22 -17.48
C GLN A 256 22.54 -26.94 -17.52
N LYS A 257 23.17 -26.60 -16.39
CA LYS A 257 24.58 -26.19 -16.32
C LYS A 257 25.51 -27.26 -15.76
N GLY A 258 24.96 -28.32 -15.15
CA GLY A 258 25.73 -29.36 -14.47
C GLY A 258 26.39 -28.91 -13.17
N THR A 259 26.02 -27.73 -12.64
CA THR A 259 26.50 -27.18 -11.38
C THR A 259 25.46 -26.24 -10.79
N SER A 260 25.41 -26.13 -9.46
CA SER A 260 24.52 -25.19 -8.79
C SER A 260 24.88 -23.74 -9.09
N ALA A 261 23.89 -22.85 -9.16
CA ALA A 261 24.14 -21.42 -9.27
C ALA A 261 24.93 -20.91 -8.06
N THR A 262 25.91 -20.04 -8.26
CA THR A 262 26.59 -19.36 -7.17
C THR A 262 25.72 -18.23 -6.59
N LYS A 263 26.07 -17.72 -5.41
CA LYS A 263 25.36 -16.58 -4.80
C LYS A 263 25.40 -15.36 -5.72
N GLU A 264 26.56 -15.09 -6.30
CA GLU A 264 26.81 -13.98 -7.21
C GLU A 264 26.02 -14.13 -8.52
N GLN A 265 25.83 -15.36 -9.00
CA GLN A 265 25.00 -15.61 -10.18
C GLN A 265 23.53 -15.29 -9.90
N ARG A 266 22.96 -15.82 -8.82
CA ARG A 266 21.57 -15.52 -8.45
C ARG A 266 21.36 -14.03 -8.26
N GLU A 267 22.26 -13.37 -7.52
CA GLU A 267 22.25 -11.92 -7.33
C GLU A 267 22.27 -11.18 -8.66
N SER A 268 23.19 -11.55 -9.56
CA SER A 268 23.33 -10.89 -10.86
C SER A 268 22.10 -11.03 -11.75
N PHE A 269 21.41 -12.18 -11.69
CA PHE A 269 20.18 -12.42 -12.46
C PHE A 269 19.01 -11.60 -11.92
N ALA A 270 18.81 -11.60 -10.60
CA ALA A 270 17.77 -10.81 -9.93
C ALA A 270 17.93 -9.32 -10.23
N ARG A 271 19.15 -8.78 -10.10
CA ARG A 271 19.45 -7.38 -10.43
C ARG A 271 19.21 -7.05 -11.89
N ALA A 272 19.61 -7.94 -12.80
CA ALA A 272 19.44 -7.72 -14.23
C ALA A 272 17.96 -7.64 -14.61
N PHE A 273 17.14 -8.56 -14.07
CA PHE A 273 15.70 -8.54 -14.27
C PHE A 273 15.08 -7.25 -13.71
N MET A 274 15.31 -6.96 -12.41
CA MET A 274 14.66 -5.84 -11.73
C MET A 274 15.08 -4.48 -12.29
N ASN A 275 16.36 -4.29 -12.66
CA ASN A 275 16.78 -3.05 -13.32
C ASN A 275 16.17 -2.90 -14.72
N THR A 276 15.95 -4.01 -15.45
CA THR A 276 15.28 -3.97 -16.75
C THR A 276 13.81 -3.58 -16.59
N VAL A 277 13.13 -4.08 -15.55
CA VAL A 277 11.76 -3.68 -15.18
C VAL A 277 11.68 -2.17 -14.89
N ILE A 278 12.58 -1.64 -14.05
CA ILE A 278 12.66 -0.20 -13.77
C ILE A 278 12.91 0.60 -15.06
N GLY A 279 13.81 0.12 -15.92
CA GLY A 279 14.10 0.75 -17.21
C GLY A 279 12.89 0.79 -18.17
N ASN A 280 11.92 -0.11 -18.00
CA ASN A 280 10.65 -0.13 -18.73
C ASN A 280 9.54 0.70 -18.04
N GLY A 281 9.84 1.36 -16.93
CA GLY A 281 8.93 2.30 -16.26
C GLY A 281 8.01 1.68 -15.20
N TYR A 282 8.31 0.47 -14.74
CA TYR A 282 7.56 -0.20 -13.66
C TYR A 282 8.40 -0.25 -12.37
N ASP A 283 7.72 -0.24 -11.22
CA ASP A 283 8.39 -0.55 -9.95
C ASP A 283 8.78 -2.03 -9.93
N ALA A 284 9.97 -2.31 -9.40
CA ALA A 284 10.51 -3.67 -9.31
C ALA A 284 10.68 -4.11 -7.85
N GLY A 285 10.50 -5.41 -7.62
CA GLY A 285 10.75 -6.01 -6.32
C GLY A 285 11.29 -7.42 -6.42
N LEU A 286 11.69 -7.96 -5.28
CA LEU A 286 12.16 -9.32 -5.11
C LEU A 286 11.21 -10.10 -4.21
N TYR A 287 10.69 -11.21 -4.71
CA TYR A 287 10.13 -12.26 -3.87
C TYR A 287 11.26 -13.16 -3.36
N THR A 288 11.35 -13.35 -2.05
CA THR A 288 12.40 -14.19 -1.45
C THR A 288 12.01 -14.62 -0.03
N ASN A 289 12.82 -15.48 0.59
CA ASN A 289 12.68 -15.90 1.98
C ASN A 289 13.99 -15.66 2.77
N PRO A 290 13.96 -15.76 4.12
CA PRO A 290 15.15 -15.54 4.96
C PRO A 290 16.36 -16.39 4.60
N ASN A 291 16.16 -17.65 4.16
CA ASN A 291 17.27 -18.49 3.74
C ASN A 291 17.95 -17.97 2.47
N TYR A 292 17.18 -17.48 1.50
CA TYR A 292 17.76 -16.92 0.28
C TYR A 292 18.52 -15.62 0.56
N ILE A 293 18.00 -14.77 1.45
CA ILE A 293 18.65 -13.55 1.91
C ILE A 293 19.99 -13.87 2.60
N GLN A 294 19.98 -14.77 3.59
CA GLN A 294 21.15 -15.07 4.42
C GLN A 294 22.19 -15.92 3.69
N ASN A 295 21.72 -16.91 2.92
CA ASN A 295 22.56 -18.01 2.46
C ASN A 295 22.69 -18.11 0.95
N MET A 296 21.79 -17.55 0.14
CA MET A 296 21.75 -17.83 -1.32
C MET A 296 22.09 -16.65 -2.22
N GLY A 297 22.45 -15.48 -1.67
CA GLY A 297 22.86 -14.33 -2.46
C GLY A 297 21.75 -13.30 -2.71
N MET A 298 20.65 -13.34 -1.96
CA MET A 298 19.59 -12.32 -2.03
C MET A 298 19.74 -11.21 -0.98
N GLY A 299 20.86 -11.17 -0.25
CA GLY A 299 21.09 -10.19 0.82
C GLY A 299 21.13 -8.73 0.36
N PHE A 300 21.40 -8.46 -0.92
CA PHE A 300 21.45 -7.10 -1.46
C PHE A 300 20.13 -6.33 -1.32
N ILE A 301 18.99 -7.05 -1.29
CA ILE A 301 17.66 -6.45 -1.17
C ILE A 301 17.51 -5.60 0.09
N LEU A 302 18.27 -5.90 1.15
CA LEU A 302 18.24 -5.17 2.41
C LEU A 302 18.98 -3.82 2.35
N THR A 303 19.73 -3.57 1.28
CA THR A 303 20.56 -2.38 1.13
C THR A 303 20.21 -1.52 -0.08
N GLU A 304 19.35 -2.01 -0.96
CA GLU A 304 19.01 -1.36 -2.23
C GLU A 304 17.56 -0.91 -2.27
N ASN A 305 17.31 0.24 -1.66
CA ASN A 305 15.99 0.79 -1.39
C ASN A 305 15.16 1.13 -2.64
N GLN A 306 15.72 1.02 -3.84
CA GLN A 306 14.98 1.15 -5.10
C GLN A 306 14.13 -0.08 -5.43
N PHE A 307 14.44 -1.23 -4.80
CA PHE A 307 13.71 -2.47 -4.97
C PHE A 307 12.81 -2.73 -3.77
N GLN A 308 11.60 -3.20 -4.02
CA GLN A 308 10.66 -3.59 -2.97
C GLN A 308 10.90 -5.05 -2.55
N LEU A 309 10.71 -5.38 -1.28
CA LEU A 309 10.81 -6.74 -0.74
C LEU A 309 9.41 -7.33 -0.51
N TRP A 310 9.15 -8.45 -1.17
CA TRP A 310 8.07 -9.37 -0.84
C TRP A 310 8.67 -10.60 -0.15
N LEU A 311 8.47 -10.70 1.16
CA LEU A 311 9.10 -11.70 2.01
C LEU A 311 8.15 -12.86 2.31
N ALA A 312 8.52 -14.07 1.90
CA ALA A 312 7.91 -15.31 2.39
C ALA A 312 8.56 -15.73 3.71
N ASP A 313 7.82 -15.59 4.80
CA ASP A 313 8.29 -15.94 6.15
C ASP A 313 7.14 -16.44 7.04
N TRP A 314 6.86 -17.74 6.98
CA TRP A 314 5.62 -18.32 7.54
C TRP A 314 5.74 -18.79 9.00
N THR A 315 6.94 -18.74 9.58
CA THR A 315 7.21 -19.28 10.92
C THR A 315 7.06 -18.27 12.07
N PRO A 316 7.49 -17.01 11.95
CA PRO A 316 7.38 -16.05 13.04
C PRO A 316 6.00 -15.38 13.11
N GLN A 317 5.70 -14.72 14.23
CA GLN A 317 4.49 -13.90 14.39
C GLN A 317 4.57 -12.55 13.64
N THR A 318 5.77 -12.16 13.22
CA THR A 318 6.08 -10.92 12.48
C THR A 318 7.23 -11.22 11.51
N PRO A 319 7.31 -10.58 10.33
CA PRO A 319 8.37 -10.87 9.36
C PRO A 319 9.77 -10.63 9.94
N SER A 320 10.73 -11.50 9.60
CA SER A 320 12.11 -11.40 10.09
C SER A 320 12.90 -10.21 9.52
N TYR A 321 12.40 -9.60 8.44
CA TYR A 321 12.97 -8.42 7.80
C TYR A 321 11.86 -7.39 7.53
N GLU A 322 12.20 -6.10 7.58
CA GLU A 322 11.31 -5.06 7.08
C GLU A 322 11.04 -5.31 5.60
N CYS A 323 9.77 -5.41 5.24
CA CYS A 323 9.32 -5.78 3.91
C CYS A 323 8.03 -5.03 3.55
N GLN A 324 7.82 -4.78 2.27
CA GLN A 324 6.60 -4.16 1.77
C GLN A 324 5.44 -5.14 1.78
N ILE A 325 5.67 -6.39 1.37
CA ILE A 325 4.67 -7.44 1.42
C ILE A 325 5.23 -8.61 2.23
N TRP A 326 4.45 -9.13 3.16
CA TRP A 326 4.76 -10.32 3.92
C TRP A 326 3.80 -11.44 3.52
N GLN A 327 4.32 -12.50 2.88
CA GLN A 327 3.60 -13.75 2.70
C GLN A 327 3.77 -14.58 3.98
N TYR A 328 2.67 -14.82 4.69
CA TYR A 328 2.69 -15.33 6.06
C TYR A 328 2.10 -16.75 6.20
N GLY A 329 1.58 -17.32 5.12
CA GLY A 329 1.02 -18.65 5.11
C GLY A 329 0.12 -18.89 3.91
N SER A 330 -0.69 -19.93 3.98
CA SER A 330 -1.69 -20.30 2.98
C SER A 330 -3.04 -20.57 3.64
N GLY A 331 -4.13 -20.42 2.88
CA GLY A 331 -5.47 -20.65 3.42
C GLY A 331 -6.58 -20.58 2.38
N GLN A 332 -7.78 -20.98 2.81
CA GLN A 332 -8.97 -20.90 1.98
C GLN A 332 -9.59 -19.51 2.07
N VAL A 333 -9.79 -18.87 0.91
CA VAL A 333 -10.47 -17.58 0.78
C VAL A 333 -11.72 -17.78 -0.08
N ASN A 334 -12.81 -17.10 0.24
CA ASN A 334 -14.05 -17.22 -0.53
C ASN A 334 -13.83 -16.72 -1.98
N GLY A 335 -14.43 -17.42 -2.94
CA GLY A 335 -14.26 -17.12 -4.36
C GLY A 335 -13.02 -17.77 -5.00
N PHE A 336 -12.08 -18.28 -4.22
CA PHE A 336 -10.94 -19.06 -4.73
C PHE A 336 -11.26 -20.56 -4.63
N PRO A 337 -11.08 -21.34 -5.71
CA PRO A 337 -11.47 -22.75 -5.73
C PRO A 337 -10.46 -23.68 -5.02
N THR A 338 -9.25 -23.19 -4.77
CA THR A 338 -8.19 -23.88 -4.04
C THR A 338 -7.70 -23.02 -2.89
N GLU A 339 -6.84 -23.60 -2.05
CA GLU A 339 -6.01 -22.82 -1.13
C GLU A 339 -5.15 -21.81 -1.92
N VAL A 340 -4.92 -20.65 -1.30
CA VAL A 340 -4.14 -19.54 -1.85
C VAL A 340 -3.12 -19.07 -0.81
N ASP A 341 -2.01 -18.52 -1.29
CA ASP A 341 -0.99 -17.94 -0.44
C ASP A 341 -1.46 -16.57 0.07
N LEU A 342 -1.26 -16.33 1.37
CA LEU A 342 -1.81 -15.23 2.13
C LEU A 342 -0.74 -14.18 2.40
N ASN A 343 -1.08 -12.93 2.10
CA ASN A 343 -0.18 -11.80 2.15
C ASN A 343 -0.74 -10.67 3.00
N LYS A 344 0.19 -9.89 3.58
CA LYS A 344 -0.11 -8.66 4.32
C LYS A 344 0.83 -7.55 3.89
N THR A 345 0.31 -6.33 3.78
CA THR A 345 1.15 -5.13 3.70
C THR A 345 0.65 -4.07 4.67
N SER A 346 1.58 -3.35 5.29
CA SER A 346 1.29 -2.22 6.17
C SER A 346 1.89 -0.97 5.53
N GLY A 347 1.05 -0.12 4.93
CA GLY A 347 1.46 1.20 4.45
C GLY A 347 2.14 1.25 3.08
N TYR A 348 1.97 0.26 2.20
CA TYR A 348 2.25 0.48 0.78
C TYR A 348 1.15 1.36 0.19
N THR A 349 1.49 2.57 -0.24
CA THR A 349 0.57 3.45 -0.97
C THR A 349 0.65 3.07 -2.45
N PRO A 350 -0.33 2.35 -3.01
CA PRO A 350 -0.24 1.91 -4.39
C PRO A 350 -0.31 3.12 -5.33
N ARG A 351 0.32 3.04 -6.50
CA ARG A 351 0.07 4.05 -7.54
C ARG A 351 -1.43 4.01 -7.87
N PRO A 352 -2.15 5.16 -7.80
CA PRO A 352 -3.56 5.15 -8.17
C PRO A 352 -3.68 4.70 -9.64
N PRO A 353 -4.69 3.88 -9.98
CA PRO A 353 -4.94 3.52 -11.37
C PRO A 353 -5.13 4.81 -12.20
N GLU A 354 -4.45 4.90 -13.34
CA GLU A 354 -4.59 6.04 -14.24
C GLU A 354 -6.08 6.18 -14.64
N PRO A 355 -6.68 7.38 -14.58
CA PRO A 355 -8.05 7.57 -15.00
C PRO A 355 -8.21 7.16 -16.47
N SER A 356 -9.37 6.57 -16.78
CA SER A 356 -9.72 6.15 -18.14
C SER A 356 -9.44 7.25 -19.18
N ASN A 357 -9.14 6.82 -20.42
CA ASN A 357 -8.60 7.63 -21.54
C ASN A 357 -9.34 8.95 -21.90
N GLU A 358 -10.43 9.33 -21.23
CA GLU A 358 -11.07 10.63 -21.41
C GLU A 358 -10.22 11.82 -20.90
N PHE A 359 -9.26 11.59 -19.99
CA PHE A 359 -8.42 12.67 -19.44
C PHE A 359 -7.16 13.02 -20.25
N LYS A 360 -6.72 12.15 -21.18
CA LYS A 360 -5.46 12.34 -21.93
C LYS A 360 -5.51 13.51 -22.93
N TRP A 361 -6.69 13.95 -23.33
CA TRP A 361 -6.85 15.06 -24.28
C TRP A 361 -6.66 16.45 -23.65
N TRP A 362 -6.81 16.59 -22.33
CA TRP A 362 -6.74 17.91 -21.68
C TRP A 362 -5.30 18.41 -21.44
N ILE A 363 -4.33 17.50 -21.31
CA ILE A 363 -2.93 17.87 -21.03
C ILE A 363 -2.17 18.29 -22.30
N TYR A 364 -2.55 17.75 -23.47
CA TYR A 364 -1.87 18.05 -24.73
C TYR A 364 -2.15 19.45 -25.31
N LEU A 365 -3.23 20.12 -24.88
CA LEU A 365 -3.60 21.46 -25.40
C LEU A 365 -2.94 22.63 -24.65
N ARG A 366 -2.25 22.40 -23.52
CA ARG A 366 -1.58 23.48 -22.75
C ARG A 366 -0.12 23.77 -23.15
N PHE A 367 0.48 22.97 -24.04
CA PHE A 367 1.91 23.11 -24.40
C PHE A 367 2.18 23.50 -25.85
N LEU A 368 1.17 23.91 -26.62
CA LEU A 368 1.42 24.57 -27.90
C LEU A 368 1.54 26.08 -27.69
N PRO A 369 2.72 26.69 -27.95
CA PRO A 369 2.83 28.14 -27.97
C PRO A 369 2.03 28.71 -29.15
N TYR A 370 1.27 29.77 -28.89
CA TYR A 370 0.55 30.56 -29.89
C TYR A 370 1.48 31.19 -30.93
#